data_AF-A0A1F3MNI7-F1
#
_entry.id   AF-A0A1F3MNI7-F1
#
_cell.length_a   1.000
_cell.length_b   1.000
_cell.length_c   1.000
_cell.angle_alpha   90.00
_cell.angle_beta   90.00
_cell.angle_gamma   90.00
#
_symmetry.space_group_name_H-M   'P 1'
#
loop_
_entity.id
_entity.type
_entity.pdbx_description
1 polymer ?
#
loop_
_entity_poly.entity_id
_entity_poly.type
_entity_poly.pdbx_seq_one_letter_code
_entity_poly.pdbx_strand_id
1 'polypeptide(L)'
;MFVKIHPFQDGNGRAVRLIEKWFLLVKLGERAHSIQLEKNYYQKLTDYYRNIKSFGLEYVTLNYHKSIDFLLITEQSMGEE
;
A
#
# COMPACT_ATOMS: atom_id res chain seq x y z
N MET A 1 -7.14 0.53 4.66
CA MET A 1 -8.27 -0.38 5.01
C MET A 1 -7.86 -1.36 6.11
N PHE A 2 -7.12 -2.43 5.82
CA PHE A 2 -6.74 -3.47 6.80
C PHE A 2 -5.91 -2.93 7.99
N VAL A 3 -5.04 -1.94 7.77
CA VAL A 3 -4.27 -1.27 8.85
C VAL A 3 -5.19 -0.59 9.88
N LYS A 4 -6.41 -0.18 9.46
CA LYS A 4 -7.38 0.50 10.32
C LYS A 4 -8.33 -0.46 11.03
N ILE A 5 -8.57 -1.64 10.44
CA ILE A 5 -9.26 -2.74 11.11
C ILE A 5 -8.34 -3.39 12.15
N HIS A 6 -7.05 -3.52 11.82
CA HIS A 6 -5.99 -4.09 12.67
C HIS A 6 -6.37 -5.46 13.29
N PRO A 7 -6.78 -6.46 12.49
CA PRO A 7 -7.38 -7.70 13.00
C PRO A 7 -6.38 -8.62 13.73
N PHE A 8 -5.06 -8.45 13.53
CA PHE A 8 -4.04 -9.26 14.17
C PHE A 8 -3.40 -8.52 15.36
N GLN A 9 -2.90 -9.28 16.32
CA GLN A 9 -2.14 -8.74 17.46
C GLN A 9 -0.85 -8.03 17.01
N ASP A 10 -0.18 -8.55 15.99
CA ASP A 10 0.97 -7.93 15.31
C ASP A 10 0.95 -8.35 13.83
N GLY A 11 1.70 -7.64 12.98
CA GLY A 11 1.93 -8.04 11.61
C GLY A 11 0.95 -7.48 10.59
N ASN A 12 -0.01 -6.64 11.00
CA ASN A 12 -1.00 -6.06 10.08
C ASN A 12 -0.37 -5.33 8.90
N GLY A 13 0.69 -4.54 9.13
CA GLY A 13 1.40 -3.86 8.04
C GLY A 13 2.07 -4.84 7.05
N ARG A 14 2.65 -5.93 7.55
CA ARG A 14 3.27 -6.98 6.72
C ARG A 14 2.21 -7.75 5.92
N ALA A 15 1.12 -8.13 6.58
CA ALA A 15 0.00 -8.83 5.96
C ALA A 15 -0.62 -8.02 4.82
N VAL A 16 -0.81 -6.70 5.01
CA VAL A 16 -1.37 -5.82 3.98
C VAL A 16 -0.51 -5.77 2.74
N ARG A 17 0.82 -5.61 2.90
CA ARG A 17 1.73 -5.53 1.74
C ARG A 17 1.83 -6.86 1.00
N LEU A 18 1.74 -7.98 1.70
CA LEU A 18 1.61 -9.30 1.07
C LEU A 18 0.31 -9.44 0.28
N ILE A 19 -0.83 -9.02 0.84
CA ILE A 19 -2.13 -9.03 0.15
C ILE A 19 -2.10 -8.12 -1.08
N GLU A 20 -1.48 -6.95 -0.97
CA GLU A 20 -1.31 -6.02 -2.09
C GLU A 20 -0.45 -6.62 -3.20
N LYS A 21 0.71 -7.19 -2.86
CA LYS A 21 1.56 -7.88 -3.84
C LYS A 21 0.83 -9.05 -4.50
N TRP A 22 0.11 -9.85 -3.72
CA TRP A 22 -0.71 -10.95 -4.24
C TRP A 22 -1.80 -10.45 -5.19
N PHE A 23 -2.51 -9.37 -4.85
CA PHE A 23 -3.51 -8.76 -5.72
C PHE A 23 -2.89 -8.31 -7.05
N LEU A 24 -1.72 -7.65 -7.02
CA LEU A 24 -1.02 -7.26 -8.25
C LEU A 24 -0.60 -8.46 -9.09
N LEU A 25 -0.08 -9.52 -8.48
CA LEU A 25 0.28 -10.76 -9.18
C LEU A 25 -0.95 -11.40 -9.85
N VAL A 26 -2.09 -11.44 -9.16
CA VAL A 26 -3.34 -11.98 -9.72
C VAL A 26 -3.86 -11.14 -10.89
N LYS A 27 -3.67 -9.81 -10.85
CA LYS A 27 -4.22 -8.89 -11.86
C LYS A 27 -3.30 -8.61 -13.05
N LEU A 28 -1.99 -8.57 -12.82
CA LEU A 28 -1.00 -8.18 -13.82
C LEU A 28 -0.08 -9.34 -14.23
N GLY A 29 -0.18 -10.50 -13.57
CA GLY A 29 0.66 -11.67 -13.83
C GLY A 29 2.13 -11.36 -13.61
N GLU A 30 2.98 -11.87 -14.51
CA GLU A 30 4.44 -11.72 -14.44
C GLU A 30 4.91 -10.26 -14.38
N ARG A 31 4.15 -9.33 -14.99
CA ARG A 31 4.50 -7.90 -14.97
C ARG A 31 4.47 -7.31 -13.56
N ALA A 32 3.72 -7.89 -12.62
CA ALA A 32 3.74 -7.43 -11.24
C ALA A 32 5.06 -7.71 -10.53
N HIS A 33 5.92 -8.62 -11.03
CA HIS A 33 7.22 -8.86 -10.41
C HIS A 33 8.14 -7.64 -10.46
N SER A 34 8.07 -6.82 -11.51
CA SER A 34 8.88 -5.60 -11.63
C SER A 34 8.49 -4.51 -10.63
N ILE A 35 7.26 -4.56 -10.08
CA ILE A 35 6.78 -3.60 -9.08
C ILE A 35 7.44 -3.90 -7.71
N GLN A 36 8.45 -3.12 -7.35
CA GLN A 36 9.22 -3.24 -6.10
C GLN A 36 8.53 -2.54 -4.91
N LEU A 37 7.31 -2.97 -4.54
CA LEU A 37 6.48 -2.37 -3.48
C LEU A 37 7.24 -2.10 -2.16
N GLU A 38 7.86 -3.12 -1.56
CA GLU A 38 8.54 -2.99 -0.26
C GLU A 38 9.71 -1.99 -0.33
N LYS A 39 10.49 -2.03 -1.41
CA LYS A 39 11.61 -1.10 -1.61
C LYS A 39 11.11 0.34 -1.70
N ASN A 40 10.04 0.56 -2.47
CA ASN A 40 9.44 1.88 -2.60
C ASN A 40 8.89 2.41 -1.29
N TYR A 41 8.16 1.59 -0.53
CA TYR A 41 7.66 2.00 0.78
C TYR A 41 8.78 2.26 1.77
N TYR A 42 9.88 1.52 1.68
CA TYR A 42 11.07 1.78 2.50
C TYR A 42 11.73 3.12 2.14
N GLN A 43 11.94 3.39 0.84
CA GLN A 43 12.54 4.65 0.38
C GLN A 43 11.64 5.87 0.64
N LYS A 44 10.31 5.70 0.56
CA LYS A 44 9.31 6.76 0.71
C LYS A 44 8.51 6.62 2.01
N LEU A 45 9.16 6.16 3.07
CA LEU A 45 8.50 5.78 4.33
C LEU A 45 7.66 6.91 4.93
N THR A 46 8.16 8.14 4.86
CA THR A 46 7.46 9.33 5.34
C THR A 46 6.15 9.56 4.58
N ASP A 47 6.19 9.50 3.24
CA ASP A 47 5.00 9.70 2.40
C ASP A 47 4.03 8.53 2.52
N TYR A 48 4.53 7.31 2.64
CA TYR A 48 3.72 6.13 2.92
C TYR A 48 2.85 6.30 4.17
N TYR A 49 3.46 6.67 5.31
CA TYR A 49 2.69 6.91 6.55
C TYR A 49 1.82 8.16 6.48
N ARG A 50 2.25 9.21 5.78
CA ARG A 50 1.42 10.41 5.55
C ARG A 50 0.14 10.05 4.78
N ASN A 51 0.26 9.27 3.71
CA ASN A 51 -0.86 8.86 2.89
C ASN A 51 -1.79 7.92 3.67
N ILE A 52 -1.26 6.97 4.47
CA ILE A 52 -2.09 6.14 5.35
C ILE A 52 -2.90 6.97 6.36
N LYS A 53 -2.33 8.08 6.86
CA LYS A 53 -3.03 8.98 7.77
C LYS A 53 -4.08 9.82 7.05
N SER A 54 -3.88 10.17 5.77
CA SER A 54 -4.77 11.07 5.03
C SER A 54 -6.19 10.50 4.84
N PHE A 55 -6.32 9.17 4.81
CA PHE A 55 -7.60 8.45 4.68
C PHE A 55 -8.58 8.67 5.84
N GLY A 56 -8.09 9.02 7.03
CA GLY A 56 -8.90 9.11 8.25
C GLY A 56 -8.47 8.12 9.33
N LEU A 57 -9.12 8.24 10.49
CA LEU A 57 -8.81 7.44 11.69
C LEU A 57 -9.66 6.17 11.73
N GLU A 58 -10.97 6.32 11.67
CA GLU A 58 -11.93 5.22 11.82
C GLU A 58 -12.20 4.50 10.50
N TYR A 59 -12.23 3.16 10.54
CA TYR A 59 -12.49 2.34 9.36
C TYR A 59 -13.81 2.72 8.64
N VAL A 60 -14.86 2.95 9.43
CA VAL A 60 -16.22 3.24 8.92
C VAL A 60 -16.34 4.62 8.26
N THR A 61 -15.40 5.53 8.52
CA THR A 61 -15.41 6.90 7.95
C THR A 61 -14.23 7.16 7.01
N LEU A 62 -13.52 6.12 6.57
CA LEU A 62 -12.40 6.30 5.65
C LEU A 62 -12.84 6.94 4.33
N ASN A 63 -12.09 7.95 3.91
CA ASN A 63 -12.29 8.58 2.61
C ASN A 63 -11.45 7.88 1.54
N TYR A 64 -12.08 6.95 0.82
CA TYR A 64 -11.43 6.20 -0.25
C TYR A 64 -11.02 7.06 -1.46
N HIS A 65 -11.58 8.27 -1.65
CA HIS A 65 -11.13 9.15 -2.73
C HIS A 65 -9.66 9.57 -2.58
N LYS A 66 -9.10 9.48 -1.37
CA LYS A 66 -7.68 9.74 -1.09
C LYS A 66 -6.76 8.52 -1.37
N SER A 67 -7.30 7.42 -1.90
CA SER A 67 -6.51 6.22 -2.20
C SER A 67 -5.58 6.37 -3.38
N ILE A 68 -5.88 7.32 -4.28
CA ILE A 68 -5.05 7.60 -5.44
C ILE A 68 -3.63 8.01 -5.01
N ASP A 69 -3.49 8.90 -4.03
CA ASP A 69 -2.18 9.34 -3.55
C ASP A 69 -1.33 8.17 -3.01
N PHE A 70 -1.97 7.19 -2.36
CA PHE A 70 -1.29 5.98 -1.90
C PHE A 70 -0.87 5.08 -3.07
N LEU A 71 -1.74 4.91 -4.07
CA LEU A 71 -1.44 4.10 -5.26
C LEU A 71 -0.30 4.71 -6.10
N LEU A 72 -0.14 6.04 -6.10
CA LEU A 72 0.94 6.70 -6.85
C LEU A 72 2.34 6.37 -6.28
N ILE A 73 2.46 6.06 -4.98
CA ILE A 73 3.73 5.56 -4.41
C ILE A 73 4.14 4.23 -5.06
N THR A 74 3.16 3.41 -5.45
CA THR A 74 3.36 2.14 -6.15
C THR A 74 3.77 2.34 -7.60
N GLU A 75 3.19 3.33 -8.30
CA GLU A 75 3.51 3.62 -9.72
C GLU A 75 4.94 4.14 -9.89
N GLN A 76 5.42 4.97 -8.97
CA GLN A 76 6.79 5.44 -8.95
C GLN A 76 7.84 4.32 -8.71
N SER A 77 7.44 3.05 -8.59
CA SER A 77 8.37 1.90 -8.59
C SER A 77 8.82 1.51 -9.99
N MET A 78 8.16 2.03 -11.02
CA MET A 78 8.38 1.67 -12.42
C MET A 78 9.24 2.67 -13.20
N GLY A 79 9.59 3.82 -12.59
CA GLY A 79 10.28 4.93 -13.27
C GLY A 79 11.74 5.17 -12.87
N GLU A 80 12.33 4.30 -12.04
CA GLU A 80 13.75 4.35 -11.70
C GLU A 80 14.53 3.32 -12.54
N GLU A 81 14.79 3.66 -13.81
CA GLU A 81 15.87 3.08 -14.64
C GLU A 81 16.98 4.11 -14.86
#